data_AF-A0AAV5KXF0-F1
#
_entry.id   AF-A0AAV5KXF0-F1
#
_cell.length_a   1.000
_cell.length_b   1.000
_cell.length_c   1.000
_cell.angle_alpha   90.00
_cell.angle_beta   90.00
_cell.angle_gamma   90.00
#
_symmetry.space_group_name_H-M   'P 1'
#
loop_
_entity.id
_entity.type
_entity.pdbx_description
1 polymer ?
#
loop_
_entity_poly.entity_id
_entity_poly.type
_entity_poly.pdbx_seq_one_letter_code
_entity_poly.pdbx_strand_id
1 'polypeptide(L)' 'MFHIICVFLQPPLSVAQMSNQATWSVLQSFDLLIWLRHAHRAAVTALESGGNLSIVIRRIKQAVSSGR' A
#
# COMPACT_ATOMS: atom_id res chain seq x y z
N MET A 1 -16.54 13.37 14.14
CA MET A 1 -15.88 12.62 15.23
C MET A 1 -14.41 12.99 15.43
N PHE A 2 -13.57 13.02 14.38
CA PHE A 2 -12.13 13.31 14.51
C PHE A 2 -11.79 14.62 15.23
N HIS A 3 -12.49 15.71 14.92
CA HIS A 3 -12.26 17.01 15.55
C HIS A 3 -12.46 17.01 17.07
N ILE A 4 -13.52 16.34 17.56
CA ILE A 4 -13.84 16.26 19.00
C ILE A 4 -12.75 15.50 19.75
N ILE A 5 -12.22 14.42 19.16
CA ILE A 5 -11.14 13.61 19.75
C ILE A 5 -9.83 14.41 19.81
N CYS A 6 -9.49 15.16 18.74
CA CYS A 6 -8.30 16.01 18.74
C CYS A 6 -8.38 17.15 19.75
N VAL A 7 -9.54 17.79 19.94
CA VAL A 7 -9.70 18.83 20.97
C VAL A 7 -9.43 18.29 22.37
N PHE A 8 -9.86 17.05 22.65
CA PHE A 8 -9.67 16.42 23.96
C PHE A 8 -8.22 15.98 24.22
N LEU A 9 -7.51 15.54 23.17
CA LEU A 9 -6.15 15.03 23.29
C LEU A 9 -5.06 16.12 23.27
N GLN A 10 -5.41 17.37 22.94
CA GLN A 10 -4.46 18.49 22.74
C GLN A 10 -3.18 18.07 21.98
N PRO A 11 -3.31 17.44 20.80
CA PRO A 11 -2.17 16.93 20.07
C PRO A 11 -1.24 18.08 19.64
N PRO A 12 0.06 17.81 19.50
CA PRO A 12 1.04 18.81 19.09
C PRO A 12 0.85 19.31 17.65
N LEU A 13 0.01 18.63 16.86
CA LEU A 13 -0.32 18.98 15.48
C LEU A 13 -1.73 19.56 15.39
N SER A 14 -1.92 20.54 14.50
CA SER A 14 -3.26 21.07 14.24
C SER A 14 -4.17 20.00 13.63
N VAL A 15 -5.48 20.14 13.84
CA VAL A 15 -6.49 19.25 13.25
C VAL A 15 -6.34 19.16 11.73
N ALA A 16 -6.02 20.26 11.05
CA ALA A 16 -5.80 20.29 9.61
C ALA A 16 -4.58 19.44 9.20
N GLN A 17 -3.46 19.55 9.91
CA GLN A 17 -2.26 18.74 9.65
C GLN A 17 -2.53 17.26 9.88
N MET A 18 -3.20 16.90 10.98
CA MET A 18 -3.53 15.52 11.28
C MET A 18 -4.51 14.93 10.27
N SER A 19 -5.54 15.69 9.87
CA SER A 19 -6.47 15.27 8.81
C SER A 19 -5.74 15.04 7.49
N ASN A 20 -4.81 15.93 7.13
CA ASN A 20 -4.00 15.76 5.92
C ASN A 20 -3.13 14.49 6.02
N GLN A 21 -2.45 14.27 7.16
CA GLN A 21 -1.65 13.07 7.38
C GLN A 21 -2.50 11.79 7.34
N ALA A 22 -3.70 11.80 7.92
CA ALA A 22 -4.63 10.68 7.85
C ALA A 22 -5.04 10.39 6.40
N THR A 23 -5.38 11.42 5.63
CA THR A 23 -5.69 11.29 4.19
C THR A 23 -4.53 10.69 3.41
N TRP A 24 -3.30 11.19 3.60
CA TRP A 24 -2.10 10.62 2.97
C TRP A 24 -1.84 9.17 3.39
N SER A 25 -2.09 8.83 4.64
CA SER A 25 -1.93 7.45 5.15
C SER A 25 -2.94 6.50 4.51
N VAL A 26 -4.18 6.95 4.30
CA VAL A 26 -5.22 6.17 3.59
C VAL A 26 -4.83 5.98 2.13
N LEU A 27 -4.39 7.04 1.45
CA LEU A 27 -3.95 6.98 0.06
C LEU A 27 -2.76 6.02 -0.10
N GLN A 28 -1.76 6.13 0.77
CA GLN A 28 -0.61 5.23 0.79
C GLN A 28 -1.02 3.77 1.04
N SER A 29 -1.99 3.53 1.93
CA SER A 29 -2.52 2.19 2.20
C SER A 29 -3.23 1.62 0.97
N PHE A 30 -3.97 2.46 0.25
CA PHE A 30 -4.63 2.09 -1.00
C PHE A 30 -3.63 1.73 -2.10
N ASP A 31 -2.57 2.52 -2.26
CA ASP A 31 -1.48 2.19 -3.19
C ASP A 31 -0.89 0.82 -2.85
N LEU A 32 -0.63 0.55 -1.57
CA LEU A 32 -0.13 -0.75 -1.09
C LEU A 32 -1.01 -1.93 -1.52
N LEU A 33 -2.34 -1.76 -1.53
CA LEU A 33 -3.28 -2.77 -2.00
C LEU A 33 -3.19 -2.97 -3.52
N ILE A 34 -3.06 -1.89 -4.28
CA ILE A 34 -2.83 -1.96 -5.73
C ILE A 34 -1.55 -2.73 -6.02
N TRP A 35 -0.47 -2.41 -5.30
CA TRP A 35 0.81 -3.09 -5.40
C TRP A 35 0.73 -4.59 -5.12
N LEU A 36 0.08 -4.94 -4.02
CA LEU A 36 -0.13 -6.33 -3.63
C LEU A 36 -0.92 -7.10 -4.69
N ARG A 37 -1.95 -6.48 -5.27
CA ARG A 37 -2.73 -7.07 -6.37
C ARG A 37 -1.87 -7.36 -7.60
N HIS A 38 -1.00 -6.43 -7.99
CA HIS A 38 -0.08 -6.62 -9.12
C HIS A 38 0.93 -7.73 -8.84
N ALA A 39 1.53 -7.73 -7.65
CA ALA A 39 2.45 -8.77 -7.21
C ALA A 39 1.80 -10.16 -7.23
N HIS A 40 0.58 -10.27 -6.68
CA HIS A 40 -0.18 -11.51 -6.67
C HIS A 40 -0.48 -12.00 -8.08
N ARG A 41 -0.96 -11.12 -8.98
CA ARG A 41 -1.23 -11.48 -10.37
C ARG A 41 0.03 -12.00 -11.08
N ALA A 42 1.16 -11.32 -10.89
CA ALA A 42 2.44 -11.76 -11.47
C ALA A 42 2.88 -13.13 -10.93
N ALA A 43 2.63 -13.41 -9.66
CA ALA A 43 2.90 -14.71 -9.05
C ALA A 43 2.03 -15.81 -9.66
N VAL A 44 0.71 -15.60 -9.71
CA VAL A 44 -0.26 -16.57 -10.27
C VAL A 44 0.06 -16.88 -11.73
N THR A 45 0.27 -15.87 -12.57
CA THR A 45 0.61 -16.08 -13.98
C THR A 45 1.94 -16.84 -14.14
N ALA A 46 2.94 -16.58 -13.30
CA ALA A 46 4.20 -17.31 -13.35
C ALA A 46 4.03 -18.79 -12.94
N LEU A 47 3.18 -19.06 -11.94
CA LEU A 47 2.84 -20.42 -11.52
C LEU A 47 2.05 -21.17 -12.60
N GLU A 48 1.03 -20.54 -13.18
CA GLU A 48 0.21 -21.12 -14.27
C GLU A 48 1.06 -21.44 -15.51
N SER A 49 2.10 -20.66 -15.78
CA SER A 49 3.05 -20.93 -16.87
C SER A 49 4.05 -22.07 -16.58
N GLY A 50 3.96 -22.73 -15.40
CA GLY A 50 4.90 -23.78 -14.98
C GLY A 50 6.28 -23.25 -14.56
N GLY A 51 6.38 -21.97 -14.19
CA GLY A 51 7.63 -21.37 -13.77
C GLY A 51 8.12 -21.95 -12.44
N ASN A 52 9.43 -22.22 -12.35
CA ASN A 52 10.06 -22.60 -11.09
C ASN A 52 10.05 -21.43 -10.07
N LEU A 53 10.32 -21.72 -8.80
CA LEU A 53 10.28 -20.74 -7.70
C LEU A 53 11.10 -19.48 -7.99
N SER A 54 12.29 -19.61 -8.58
CA SER A 54 13.15 -18.47 -8.92
C SER A 54 12.51 -17.54 -9.96
N ILE A 55 11.79 -18.09 -10.93
CA ILE A 55 11.05 -17.31 -11.94
C ILE A 55 9.88 -16.57 -11.28
N VAL A 56 9.14 -17.23 -10.40
CA VAL A 56 8.01 -16.63 -9.67
C VAL A 56 8.49 -15.45 -8.82
N ILE A 57 9.56 -15.62 -8.02
CA ILE A 57 10.15 -14.55 -7.20
C ILE A 57 10.60 -13.38 -8.07
N ARG A 58 11.26 -13.66 -9.20
CA ARG A 58 11.72 -12.60 -10.14
C ARG A 58 10.54 -11.81 -10.70
N ARG A 59 9.45 -12.48 -11.10
CA ARG A 59 8.24 -11.84 -11.63
C ARG A 59 7.55 -10.97 -10.59
N ILE A 60 7.46 -11.42 -9.35
CA ILE A 60 6.94 -10.62 -8.22
C ILE A 60 7.80 -9.36 -8.03
N LYS A 61 9.13 -9.51 -7.94
CA LYS A 61 10.04 -8.36 -7.78
C LYS A 61 9.91 -7.36 -8.92
N GLN A 62 9.83 -7.82 -10.17
CA GLN A 62 9.62 -6.94 -11.32
C GLN A 62 8.29 -6.20 -11.24
N ALA A 63 7.19 -6.89 -10.92
CA ALA A 63 5.88 -6.27 -10.79
C ALA A 63 5.85 -5.19 -9.69
N VAL A 64 6.56 -5.41 -8.57
CA VAL A 64 6.68 -4.45 -7.44
C VAL A 64 7.65 -3.29 -7.74
N SER A 65 8.57 -3.44 -8.69
CA SER A 65 9.45 -2.35 -9.12
C SER A 65 8.84 -1.48 -10.22
N SER A 66 7.96 -2.02 -11.06
CA SER A 66 7.41 -1.31 -12.23
C SER A 66 6.24 -0.36 -11.94
N GLY A 67 5.58 -0.45 -10.79
CA GLY A 67 4.49 0.47 -10.43
C GLY A 67 4.92 1.69 -9.60
N ARG A 68 6.24 1.88 -9.38
CA ARG A 68 6.82 2.81 -8.39
C ARG A 68 7.42 3.98 -9.10
#